data_AF-A0A2S8FF63-F1
#
_entry.id   AF-A0A2S8FF63-F1
#
_cell.length_a   1.000
_cell.length_b   1.000
_cell.length_c   1.000
_cell.angle_alpha   90.00
_cell.angle_beta   90.00
_cell.angle_gamma   90.00
#
_symmetry.space_group_name_H-M   'P 1'
#
loop_
_entity.id
_entity.type
_entity.pdbx_description
1 polymer ?
#
loop_
_entity_poly.entity_id
_entity_poly.type
_entity_poly.pdbx_seq_one_letter_code
_entity_poly.pdbx_strand_id
1 'polypeptide(L)'
;MRHIIHDWDDEKSETILRNCHQAMSDGAKLLIVESVIPPGNEPLGGKFLDLVMLLIPGGKERTANEYQALLEKTGFELTQIIPTESEVSIIEATKR
;
A
#
# COMPACT_ATOMS: atom_id res chain seq x y z
N MET A 1 5.02 3.80 6.95
CA MET A 1 5.49 4.39 5.68
C MET A 1 4.34 5.17 5.07
N ARG A 2 4.57 6.36 4.53
CA ARG A 2 3.53 7.22 3.94
C ARG A 2 4.00 7.70 2.59
N HIS A 3 3.20 7.48 1.53
CA HIS A 3 3.57 7.80 0.14
C HIS A 3 4.93 7.22 -0.25
N ILE A 4 5.06 5.89 -0.18
CA ILE A 4 6.31 5.20 -0.54
C ILE A 4 6.02 4.02 -1.47
N ILE A 5 5.07 3.16 -1.13
CA ILE A 5 4.78 1.93 -1.87
C ILE A 5 4.12 2.23 -3.22
N HIS A 6 3.32 3.28 -3.31
CA HIS A 6 2.71 3.70 -4.58
C HIS A 6 3.71 4.23 -5.63
N ASP A 7 4.92 4.64 -5.23
CA ASP A 7 5.98 5.10 -6.13
C ASP A 7 6.63 3.96 -6.91
N TRP A 8 6.37 2.71 -6.55
CA TRP A 8 7.12 1.57 -7.06
C TRP A 8 6.22 0.52 -7.68
N ASP A 9 6.76 -0.15 -8.70
CA ASP A 9 6.22 -1.42 -9.20
C ASP A 9 6.19 -2.49 -8.10
N ASP A 10 5.54 -3.62 -8.39
CA ASP A 10 5.35 -4.68 -7.40
C ASP A 10 6.69 -5.30 -6.94
N GLU A 11 7.68 -5.48 -7.83
CA GLU A 11 8.97 -6.08 -7.47
C GLU A 11 9.76 -5.23 -6.46
N LYS A 12 9.83 -3.93 -6.71
CA LYS A 12 10.49 -2.97 -5.82
C LYS A 12 9.70 -2.78 -4.53
N SER A 13 8.37 -2.70 -4.61
CA SER A 13 7.49 -2.63 -3.43
C SER A 13 7.69 -3.85 -2.54
N GLU A 14 7.74 -5.05 -3.13
CA GLU A 14 7.98 -6.28 -2.39
C GLU A 14 9.37 -6.28 -1.73
N THR A 15 10.38 -5.74 -2.40
CA THR A 15 11.74 -5.63 -1.85
C THR A 15 11.77 -4.72 -0.62
N ILE A 16 11.10 -3.55 -0.68
CA ILE A 16 10.97 -2.65 0.46
C ILE A 16 10.26 -3.35 1.62
N LEU A 17 9.13 -4.01 1.35
CA LEU A 17 8.36 -4.70 2.37
C LEU A 17 9.14 -5.85 3.02
N ARG A 18 9.88 -6.66 2.24
CA ARG A 18 10.75 -7.71 2.79
C ARG A 18 11.82 -7.14 3.72
N ASN A 19 12.41 -6.00 3.38
CA ASN A 19 13.38 -5.33 4.26
C ASN A 19 12.72 -4.83 5.55
N CYS A 20 11.52 -4.26 5.47
CA CYS A 20 10.75 -3.89 6.65
C CYS A 20 10.43 -5.11 7.53
N HIS A 21 9.98 -6.21 6.93
CA HIS A 21 9.67 -7.45 7.64
C HIS A 21 10.87 -7.97 8.45
N GLN A 22 12.06 -7.96 7.85
CA GLN A 22 13.31 -8.38 8.51
C GLN A 22 13.72 -7.46 9.65
N ALA A 23 13.50 -6.15 9.52
CA ALA A 23 13.86 -5.16 10.53
C ALA A 23 12.87 -5.08 11.71
N MET A 24 11.64 -5.56 11.53
CA MET A 24 10.59 -5.49 12.54
C MET A 24 10.77 -6.56 13.64
N SER A 25 10.62 -6.12 14.90
CA SER A 25 10.49 -7.00 16.07
C SER A 25 9.16 -7.75 16.07
N ASP A 26 9.09 -8.82 16.86
CA ASP A 26 7.84 -9.55 17.08
C ASP A 26 6.78 -8.65 17.72
N GLY A 27 5.53 -8.79 17.28
CA GLY A 27 4.40 -7.95 17.71
C GLY A 27 4.39 -6.52 17.15
N ALA A 28 5.40 -6.11 16.36
CA ALA A 28 5.37 -4.82 15.68
C ALA A 28 4.32 -4.82 14.56
N LYS A 29 3.75 -3.63 14.30
CA LYS A 29 2.81 -3.39 13.21
C LYS A 29 3.44 -2.55 12.12
N LEU A 30 3.15 -2.91 10.87
CA LEU A 30 3.43 -2.11 9.70
C LEU A 30 2.21 -1.24 9.38
N LEU A 31 2.42 0.06 9.26
CA LEU A 31 1.40 1.01 8.81
C LEU A 31 1.81 1.59 7.46
N ILE A 32 1.03 1.36 6.41
CA ILE A 32 1.17 2.00 5.10
C ILE A 32 0.05 3.04 4.98
N VAL A 33 0.39 4.28 4.61
CA VAL A 33 -0.56 5.39 4.55
C VAL A 33 -0.61 5.94 3.13
N GLU A 34 -1.61 5.50 2.36
CA GLU A 34 -1.73 5.73 0.92
C GLU A 34 -3.21 5.72 0.47
N SER A 35 -3.48 6.13 -0.77
CA SER A 35 -4.83 6.09 -1.34
C SER A 35 -5.19 4.65 -1.71
N VAL A 36 -6.27 4.12 -1.12
CA VAL A 36 -6.78 2.80 -1.51
C VAL A 36 -7.87 2.99 -2.54
N ILE A 37 -7.64 2.47 -3.75
CA ILE A 37 -8.56 2.70 -4.88
C ILE A 37 -9.82 1.84 -4.69
N PRO A 38 -11.02 2.45 -4.55
CA PRO A 38 -12.27 1.71 -4.44
C PRO A 38 -12.69 1.16 -5.81
N PRO A 39 -13.50 0.09 -5.85
CA PRO A 39 -14.11 -0.38 -7.08
C PRO A 39 -15.06 0.68 -7.67
N GLY A 40 -15.39 0.55 -8.96
CA GLY A 40 -16.32 1.46 -9.64
C GLY A 40 -15.63 2.63 -10.34
N ASN A 41 -16.44 3.56 -10.87
CA ASN A 41 -16.00 4.66 -11.73
C ASN A 41 -16.29 6.06 -11.15
N GLU A 42 -16.64 6.10 -9.87
CA GLU A 42 -16.89 7.33 -9.14
C GLU A 42 -15.61 8.19 -9.08
N PRO A 43 -15.72 9.53 -9.17
CA PRO A 43 -14.57 10.41 -9.07
C PRO A 43 -13.85 10.28 -7.73
N LEU A 44 -12.52 10.18 -7.78
CA LEU A 44 -11.64 10.14 -6.62
C LEU A 44 -10.27 10.71 -7.01
N GLY A 45 -9.68 11.57 -6.17
CA GLY A 45 -8.34 12.14 -6.42
C GLY A 45 -7.28 11.06 -6.65
N GLY A 46 -7.36 9.95 -5.90
CA GLY A 46 -6.50 8.77 -6.07
C GLY A 46 -6.50 8.17 -7.48
N LYS A 47 -7.63 8.17 -8.20
CA LYS A 47 -7.67 7.65 -9.60
C LYS A 47 -6.94 8.57 -10.57
N PHE A 48 -6.94 9.88 -10.30
CA PHE A 48 -6.13 10.83 -11.08
C PHE A 48 -4.65 10.71 -10.72
N LEU A 49 -4.34 10.52 -9.43
CA LEU A 49 -2.97 10.30 -8.96
C LEU A 49 -2.35 9.03 -9.54
N ASP A 50 -3.13 7.97 -9.73
CA ASP A 50 -2.67 6.73 -10.39
C ASP A 50 -2.12 6.98 -11.80
N LEU A 51 -2.79 7.83 -12.59
CA LEU A 51 -2.30 8.26 -13.91
C LEU A 51 -0.98 9.03 -13.82
N VAL A 52 -0.80 9.83 -12.76
CA VAL A 52 0.46 10.55 -12.50
C VAL A 52 1.56 9.57 -12.11
N MET A 53 1.28 8.62 -11.21
CA MET A 53 2.22 7.59 -10.78
C MET A 53 2.68 6.71 -11.94
N LEU A 54 1.80 6.38 -12.88
CA LEU A 54 2.14 5.67 -14.12
C LEU A 54 3.17 6.43 -14.97
N LEU A 55 3.05 7.76 -15.05
CA LEU A 55 3.94 8.60 -15.85
C LEU A 55 5.29 8.83 -15.17
N ILE A 56 5.28 9.18 -13.88
CA ILE A 56 6.45 9.48 -13.06
C ILE A 56 6.05 9.19 -11.61
N PRO A 57 6.67 8.23 -10.88
CA PRO A 57 7.92 7.48 -11.16
C PRO A 57 7.78 6.13 -11.90
N GLY A 58 6.58 5.74 -12.34
CA GLY A 58 6.30 4.40 -12.89
C GLY A 58 5.73 3.42 -11.85
N GLY A 59 5.13 3.98 -10.80
CA GLY A 59 4.40 3.24 -9.77
C GLY A 59 2.92 3.09 -10.09
N LYS A 60 2.13 2.74 -9.08
CA LYS A 60 0.66 2.65 -9.18
C LYS A 60 0.00 2.85 -7.82
N GLU A 61 -1.18 3.44 -7.85
CA GLU A 61 -2.11 3.31 -6.72
C GLU A 61 -2.70 1.90 -6.73
N ARG A 62 -3.06 1.38 -5.56
CA ARG A 62 -3.49 -0.01 -5.42
C ARG A 62 -4.87 -0.10 -4.80
N THR A 63 -5.63 -1.09 -5.25
CA THR A 63 -6.87 -1.52 -4.59
C THR A 63 -6.56 -2.26 -3.28
N ALA A 64 -7.58 -2.44 -2.43
CA ALA A 64 -7.44 -3.22 -1.19
C ALA A 64 -6.94 -4.65 -1.46
N ASN A 65 -7.44 -5.29 -2.52
CA ASN A 65 -7.04 -6.65 -2.89
C ASN A 65 -5.59 -6.72 -3.36
N GLU A 66 -5.11 -5.70 -4.07
CA GLU A 66 -3.70 -5.63 -4.48
C GLU A 66 -2.76 -5.40 -3.31
N TYR A 67 -3.13 -4.56 -2.34
CA TYR A 67 -2.37 -4.42 -1.09
C TYR A 67 -2.34 -5.74 -0.32
N GLN A 68 -3.47 -6.44 -0.20
CA GLN A 68 -3.52 -7.75 0.45
C GLN A 68 -2.55 -8.73 -0.22
N ALA A 69 -2.61 -8.87 -1.54
CA ALA A 69 -1.73 -9.79 -2.28
C ALA A 69 -0.24 -9.41 -2.14
N LEU A 70 0.08 -8.11 -2.16
CA LEU A 70 1.44 -7.62 -1.99
C LEU A 70 1.98 -7.91 -0.58
N LEU A 71 1.17 -7.71 0.46
CA LEU A 71 1.51 -8.00 1.85
C LEU A 71 1.71 -9.50 2.08
N GLU A 72 0.81 -10.34 1.57
CA GLU A 72 0.89 -11.80 1.72
C GLU A 72 2.17 -12.37 1.10
N LYS A 73 2.56 -11.89 -0.08
CA LYS A 73 3.82 -12.29 -0.75
C LYS A 73 5.08 -11.90 0.03
N THR A 74 4.98 -10.95 0.95
CA THR A 74 6.13 -10.38 1.66
C THR A 74 6.17 -10.77 3.14
N GLY A 75 5.35 -11.76 3.53
CA GLY A 75 5.33 -12.30 4.89
C GLY A 75 4.49 -11.48 5.86
N PHE A 76 3.59 -10.63 5.36
CA PHE A 76 2.65 -9.88 6.18
C PHE A 76 1.23 -10.43 6.07
N GLU A 77 0.45 -10.21 7.12
CA GLU A 77 -1.00 -10.38 7.14
C GLU A 77 -1.65 -9.00 7.20
N LEU A 78 -2.56 -8.71 6.25
CA LEU A 78 -3.37 -7.50 6.29
C LEU A 78 -4.42 -7.63 7.40
N THR A 79 -4.33 -6.77 8.42
CA THR A 79 -5.21 -6.82 9.59
C THR A 79 -6.44 -5.92 9.43
N GLN A 80 -6.27 -4.71 8.90
CA GLN A 80 -7.34 -3.76 8.68
C GLN A 80 -6.94 -2.64 7.72
N ILE A 81 -7.93 -2.02 7.08
CA ILE A 81 -7.80 -0.77 6.34
C ILE A 81 -8.69 0.26 7.03
N ILE A 82 -8.07 1.32 7.56
CA ILE A 82 -8.74 2.36 8.34
C ILE A 82 -8.87 3.60 7.44
N PRO A 83 -10.10 4.03 7.08
CA PRO A 83 -10.30 5.27 6.34
C PRO A 83 -9.93 6.48 7.21
N THR A 84 -9.46 7.56 6.58
CA THR A 84 -9.23 8.85 7.26
C THR A 84 -10.22 9.89 6.75
N GLU A 85 -10.21 11.09 7.35
CA GLU A 85 -10.96 12.24 6.83
C GLU A 85 -10.34 12.84 5.55
N SER A 86 -9.18 12.32 5.11
CA SER A 86 -8.50 12.69 3.87
C SER A 86 -8.57 11.56 2.83
N GLU A 87 -8.03 11.78 1.65
CA GLU A 87 -8.05 10.79 0.56
C GLU A 87 -7.15 9.55 0.82
N VAL A 88 -6.31 9.57 1.86
CA VAL A 88 -5.49 8.41 2.24
C VAL A 88 -6.19 7.53 3.28
N SER A 89 -5.88 6.24 3.26
CA SER A 89 -6.24 5.27 4.28
C SER A 89 -4.98 4.75 4.98
N ILE A 90 -5.16 4.19 6.17
CA ILE A 90 -4.10 3.46 6.89
C ILE A 90 -4.31 1.97 6.66
N ILE A 91 -3.41 1.34 5.93
CA ILE A 91 -3.33 -0.11 5.74
C ILE A 91 -2.44 -0.67 6.86
N GLU A 92 -3.03 -1.40 7.82
CA GLU A 92 -2.33 -2.01 8.95
C GLU A 92 -2.03 -3.49 8.69
N ALA A 93 -0.79 -3.90 8.90
CA ALA A 93 -0.35 -5.28 8.72
C ALA A 93 0.59 -5.76 9.84
N THR A 94 0.62 -7.06 10.08
CA THR A 94 1.51 -7.71 11.06
C THR A 94 2.35 -8.79 10.39
N LYS A 95 3.50 -9.15 10.99
CA LYS A 95 4.31 -10.27 10.52
C LYS A 95 3.52 -11.58 10.64
N ARG A 96 3.66 -12.45 9.65
CA ARG A 96 3.11 -13.81 9.63
C ARG A 96 4.13 -14.85 10.09
#